data_AF-A0A829ZAZ7-F1
#
_entry.id   AF-A0A829ZAZ7-F1
#
_cell.length_a   1.000
_cell.length_b   1.000
_cell.length_c   1.000
_cell.angle_alpha   90.00
_cell.angle_beta   90.00
_cell.angle_gamma   90.00
#
_symmetry.space_group_name_H-M   'P 1'
#
loop_
_entity.id
_entity.type
_entity.pdbx_description
1 polymer ?
#
loop_
_entity_poly.entity_id
_entity_poly.type
_entity_poly.pdbx_seq_one_letter_code
_entity_poly.pdbx_strand_id
1 'polypeptide(L)' 'MFIEMINELVKERYHQECREWVEGLSEKQLKLISKYIFEEDEFEAFKKRIDNSN' A
#
# COMPACT_ATOMS: atom_id res chain seq x y z
N MET A 1 13.20 -0.96 -6.98
CA MET A 1 13.52 0.19 -6.11
C MET A 1 12.25 0.84 -5.57
N PHE A 2 11.28 1.23 -6.42
CA PHE A 2 10.03 1.86 -5.95
C PHE A 2 9.10 0.93 -5.15
N ILE A 3 8.94 -0.33 -5.59
CA ILE A 3 8.09 -1.34 -4.91
C ILE A 3 8.64 -1.71 -3.53
N GLU A 4 9.94 -1.95 -3.40
CA GLU A 4 10.58 -2.29 -2.11
C GLU A 4 10.36 -1.17 -1.07
N MET A 5 10.51 0.10 -1.48
CA MET A 5 10.27 1.26 -0.60
C MET A 5 8.81 1.34 -0.13
N ILE A 6 7.85 1.07 -1.01
CA ILE A 6 6.42 1.02 -0.64
C ILE A 6 6.15 -0.13 0.33
N ASN A 7 6.75 -1.29 0.09
CA ASN A 7 6.58 -2.45 0.95
C ASN A 7 7.15 -2.20 2.35
N GLU A 8 8.33 -1.56 2.47
CA GLU A 8 8.87 -1.14 3.76
C GLU A 8 7.96 -0.14 4.47
N LEU A 9 7.45 0.88 3.78
CA LEU A 9 6.53 1.86 4.37
C LEU A 9 5.23 1.22 4.89
N VAL A 10 4.62 0.34 4.11
CA VAL A 10 3.41 -0.39 4.52
C VAL A 10 3.71 -1.29 5.72
N LYS A 11 4.87 -1.96 5.71
CA LYS A 11 5.32 -2.81 6.82
C LYS A 11 5.60 -2.01 8.09
N GLU A 12 6.22 -0.83 8.00
CA GLU A 12 6.46 0.03 9.16
C GLU A 12 5.16 0.61 9.72
N ARG A 13 4.23 1.03 8.86
CA ARG A 13 2.97 1.64 9.26
C ARG A 13 2.01 0.64 9.90
N TYR A 14 1.89 -0.55 9.31
CA TYR A 14 0.88 -1.53 9.69
C TYR A 14 1.46 -2.77 10.37
N HIS A 15 2.78 -2.86 10.52
CA HIS A 15 3.48 -4.02 11.09
C HIS A 15 3.14 -5.35 10.39
N GLN A 16 2.83 -5.30 9.09
CA GLN A 16 2.43 -6.45 8.27
C GLN A 16 3.30 -6.59 7.02
N GLU A 17 3.62 -7.83 6.64
CA GLU A 17 4.29 -8.09 5.36
C GLU A 17 3.26 -8.15 4.23
N CYS A 18 3.39 -7.25 3.25
CA CYS A 18 2.42 -7.11 2.18
C CYS A 18 3.06 -7.16 0.79
N ARG A 19 4.23 -7.78 0.68
CA ARG A 19 5.04 -7.81 -0.56
C ARG A 19 4.24 -8.32 -1.76
N GLU A 20 3.60 -9.48 -1.62
CA GLU A 20 2.81 -10.09 -2.70
C GLU A 20 1.66 -9.19 -3.16
N TRP A 21 1.06 -8.46 -2.22
CA TRP A 21 0.03 -7.49 -2.55
C TRP A 21 0.61 -6.30 -3.30
N VAL A 22 1.67 -5.67 -2.79
CA VAL A 22 2.30 -4.49 -3.44
C VAL A 22 2.83 -4.83 -4.83
N GLU A 23 3.41 -6.02 -5.03
CA GLU A 23 3.90 -6.48 -6.33
C GLU A 23 2.77 -6.72 -7.35
N GLY A 24 1.55 -6.99 -6.88
CA GLY A 24 0.36 -7.16 -7.71
C GLY A 24 -0.34 -5.85 -8.11
N LEU A 25 0.10 -4.69 -7.60
CA LEU A 25 -0.56 -3.41 -7.84
C LEU A 25 -0.08 -2.74 -9.13
N SER A 26 -0.99 -2.00 -9.77
CA SER A 26 -0.66 -1.13 -10.90
C SER A 26 0.10 0.13 -10.47
N GLU A 27 0.80 0.78 -11.40
CA GLU A 27 1.54 2.02 -11.11
C GLU A 27 0.66 3.13 -10.53
N LYS A 28 -0.62 3.21 -10.95
CA LYS A 28 -1.60 4.15 -10.39
C LYS A 28 -1.87 3.86 -8.91
N GLN A 29 -2.11 2.59 -8.58
CA GLN A 29 -2.37 2.16 -7.20
C GLN A 29 -1.14 2.38 -6.30
N LEU A 30 0.06 2.10 -6.80
CA LEU A 30 1.30 2.37 -6.07
C LEU A 30 1.46 3.87 -5.73
N LYS A 31 1.06 4.78 -6.63
CA LYS A 31 1.05 6.23 -6.34
C LYS A 31 0.00 6.61 -5.28
N LEU A 32 -1.14 5.91 -5.25
CA LEU A 32 -2.18 6.14 -4.25
C LEU A 32 -1.78 5.65 -2.86
N ILE A 33 -0.92 4.63 -2.76
CA ILE A 33 -0.36 4.18 -1.47
C ILE A 33 0.31 5.36 -0.76
N SER A 34 1.25 6.03 -1.41
CA SER A 34 1.96 7.17 -0.80
C SER A 34 1.02 8.30 -0.37
N LYS A 35 -0.16 8.42 -1.00
CA LYS A 35 -1.17 9.43 -0.65
C LYS A 35 -2.01 9.01 0.56
N TYR A 36 -2.46 7.76 0.61
CA TYR A 36 -3.44 7.30 1.59
C TYR A 36 -2.84 6.60 2.81
N ILE A 37 -1.55 6.25 2.80
CA ILE A 37 -0.91 5.51 3.90
C ILE A 37 -0.94 6.23 5.26
N PHE A 38 -1.08 7.56 5.24
CA PHE A 38 -1.24 8.39 6.44
C PHE A 38 -2.69 8.83 6.70
N GLU A 39 -3.61 8.59 5.76
CA GLU A 39 -5.04 8.91 5.92
C GLU A 39 -5.80 7.78 6.63
N GLU A 40 -5.35 6.53 6.46
CA GLU A 40 -5.97 5.35 7.03
C GLU A 40 -5.11 4.81 8.19
N ASP A 41 -5.74 4.44 9.29
CA ASP A 41 -5.08 3.79 10.44
C ASP A 41 -5.16 2.25 10.37
N GLU A 42 -6.15 1.70 9.68
CA GLU A 42 -6.33 0.26 9.51
C GLU A 42 -5.87 -0.23 8.14
N PHE A 43 -5.04 -1.28 8.13
CA PHE A 43 -4.53 -1.86 6.88
C PHE A 43 -5.63 -2.38 5.96
N GLU A 44 -6.69 -3.00 6.50
CA GLU A 44 -7.78 -3.52 5.67
C GLU A 44 -8.54 -2.42 4.94
N ALA A 45 -8.82 -1.31 5.62
CA ALA A 45 -9.47 -0.15 5.02
C ALA A 45 -8.59 0.46 3.91
N PHE A 46 -7.30 0.63 4.21
CA PHE A 46 -6.30 1.09 3.25
C PHE A 46 -6.21 0.17 2.02
N LYS A 47 -6.04 -1.14 2.23
CA LYS A 47 -5.94 -2.14 1.17
C LYS A 47 -7.16 -2.11 0.28
N LYS A 48 -8.36 -2.11 0.87
CA LYS A 48 -9.63 -2.05 0.13
C LYS A 48 -9.77 -0.77 -0.69
N ARG A 49 -9.30 0.37 -0.18
CA ARG A 49 -9.32 1.65 -0.90
C ARG A 49 -8.41 1.61 -2.13
N ILE A 50 -7.22 1.04 -2.01
CA ILE A 50 -6.28 0.87 -3.12
C ILE A 50 -6.80 -0.14 -4.16
N ASP A 51 -7.32 -1.29 -3.71
CA ASP A 51 -7.86 -2.33 -4.57
C ASP A 51 -9.09 -1.83 -5.37
N ASN A 52 -9.90 -0.94 -4.78
CA ASN A 52 -11.05 -0.33 -5.45
C ASN A 52 -10.69 0.84 -6.38
N SER A 53 -9.44 1.32 -6.38
CA SER A 53 -9.01 2.52 -7.14
C SER A 53 -8.50 2.20 -8.56
N ASN A 54 -9.17 1.26 -9.25
CA ASN A 54 -8.77 0.72 -10.56
C ASN A 54 -8.70 1.79 -11.68
#